data_AF-A0A151BHR5-F1
#
_entry.id   AF-A0A151BHR5-F1
#
_cell.length_a   1.000
_cell.length_b   1.000
_cell.length_c   1.000
_cell.angle_alpha   90.00
_cell.angle_beta   90.00
_cell.angle_gamma   90.00
#
_symmetry.space_group_name_H-M   'P 1'
#
loop_
_entity.id
_entity.type
_entity.pdbx_description
1 polymer ?
#
loop_
_entity_poly.entity_id
_entity_poly.type
_entity_poly.pdbx_seq_one_letter_code
_entity_poly.pdbx_strand_id
1 'polypeptide(L)'
;MRGYSDDLALDLAREKIMNASRAGADCIVTLCPFCFVALDMGQLQIRSKYKETYEMPIIHYSELLSLALGVNPKELAVQTHKVKIDKLLSKIL
;
A
#
# COMPACT_ATOMS: atom_id res chain seq x y z
N MET A 1 -1.31 7.11 16.06
CA MET A 1 -2.65 6.53 16.29
C MET A 1 -2.54 5.03 16.50
N ARG A 2 -1.87 4.29 15.59
CA ARG A 2 -1.29 2.98 15.95
C ARG A 2 -0.42 3.12 17.21
N GLY A 3 -0.57 2.20 18.16
CA GLY A 3 0.02 2.26 19.49
C GLY A 3 -0.77 3.08 20.53
N TYR A 4 -1.80 3.82 20.13
CA TYR A 4 -2.77 4.46 21.06
C TYR A 4 -4.17 3.83 20.94
N SER A 5 -4.68 3.72 19.70
CA SER A 5 -5.89 2.98 19.38
C SER A 5 -5.70 2.32 18.01
N ASP A 6 -5.42 1.02 18.04
CA ASP A 6 -5.14 0.25 16.83
C ASP A 6 -6.39 -0.01 16.00
N ASP A 7 -7.54 -0.14 16.65
CA ASP A 7 -8.82 -0.28 15.96
C ASP A 7 -9.17 0.97 15.15
N LEU A 8 -9.08 2.16 15.77
CA LEU A 8 -9.33 3.42 15.07
C LEU A 8 -8.33 3.63 13.92
N ALA A 9 -7.06 3.29 14.15
CA ALA A 9 -6.05 3.38 13.10
C ALA A 9 -6.34 2.42 11.93
N LEU A 10 -6.85 1.23 12.20
CA LEU A 10 -7.23 0.25 11.19
C LEU A 10 -8.48 0.69 10.42
N ASP A 11 -9.46 1.28 11.10
CA ASP A 11 -10.67 1.84 10.47
C ASP A 11 -10.32 2.96 9.50
N LEU A 12 -9.43 3.89 9.90
CA LEU A 12 -8.96 4.97 9.01
C LEU A 12 -8.15 4.44 7.83
N ALA A 13 -7.31 3.42 8.03
CA ALA A 13 -6.59 2.78 6.94
C ALA A 13 -7.57 2.13 5.94
N ARG A 14 -8.57 1.41 6.45
CA ARG A 14 -9.62 0.76 5.66
C ARG A 14 -10.38 1.77 4.82
N GLU A 15 -10.83 2.87 5.42
CA GLU A 15 -11.56 3.92 4.72
C GLU A 15 -10.75 4.49 3.55
N LYS A 16 -9.47 4.81 3.78
CA LYS A 16 -8.58 5.33 2.73
C LYS A 16 -8.41 4.36 1.56
N ILE A 17 -8.17 3.09 1.86
CA ILE A 17 -7.97 2.05 0.84
C ILE A 17 -9.26 1.81 0.07
N MET A 18 -10.39 1.74 0.76
CA MET A 18 -11.71 1.58 0.15
C MET A 18 -12.02 2.74 -0.80
N ASN A 19 -11.78 3.99 -0.37
CA ASN A 19 -12.04 5.17 -1.19
C ASN A 19 -11.11 5.21 -2.42
N ALA A 20 -9.82 4.92 -2.26
CA ALA A 20 -8.89 4.84 -3.39
C ALA A 20 -9.28 3.75 -4.38
N SER A 21 -9.68 2.58 -3.89
CA SER A 21 -10.16 1.47 -4.72
C SER A 21 -11.43 1.82 -5.50
N ARG A 22 -12.41 2.46 -4.85
CA ARG A 22 -13.64 2.95 -5.50
C ARG A 22 -13.40 4.04 -6.54
N ALA A 23 -12.37 4.86 -6.33
CA ALA A 23 -11.94 5.87 -7.28
C ALA A 23 -11.19 5.28 -8.50
N GLY A 24 -10.91 3.98 -8.51
CA GLY A 24 -10.16 3.32 -9.58
C GLY A 24 -8.66 3.60 -9.56
N ALA A 25 -8.09 3.96 -8.41
CA ALA A 25 -6.66 4.19 -8.29
C ALA A 25 -5.84 2.91 -8.52
N ASP A 26 -4.72 3.04 -9.23
CA ASP A 26 -3.80 1.92 -9.48
C ASP A 26 -2.90 1.58 -8.29
N CYS A 27 -2.59 2.59 -7.48
CA CYS A 27 -1.81 2.46 -6.26
C CYS A 27 -2.05 3.65 -5.32
N ILE A 28 -1.58 3.54 -4.07
CA ILE A 28 -1.45 4.66 -3.14
C ILE A 28 0.04 4.94 -2.92
N VAL A 29 0.44 6.18 -3.19
CA VAL A 29 1.81 6.66 -2.91
C VAL A 29 1.85 7.28 -1.53
N THR A 30 2.84 6.90 -0.74
CA THR A 30 3.07 7.42 0.61
C THR A 30 4.44 8.09 0.71
N LEU A 31 4.54 9.11 1.55
CA LEU A 31 5.80 9.82 1.83
C LEU A 31 6.34 9.58 3.25
N CYS A 32 5.67 8.69 3.99
CA CYS A 32 5.97 8.38 5.37
C CYS A 32 6.03 6.85 5.54
N PRO A 33 7.13 6.28 6.07
CA PRO A 33 7.25 4.84 6.30
C PRO A 33 6.15 4.26 7.20
N PHE A 34 5.67 5.04 8.18
CA PHE A 34 4.56 4.60 9.03
C PHE A 34 3.23 4.55 8.27
N CYS A 35 2.99 5.48 7.33
CA CYS A 35 1.82 5.41 6.46
C CYS A 35 1.91 4.20 5.52
N PHE A 36 3.09 3.92 4.97
CA PHE A 36 3.33 2.73 4.18
C PHE A 36 2.94 1.46 4.95
N VAL A 37 3.54 1.26 6.14
CA VAL A 37 3.25 0.08 6.98
C VAL A 37 1.78 0.04 7.41
N ALA A 38 1.17 1.20 7.70
CA ALA A 38 -0.22 1.27 8.11
C ALA A 38 -1.20 0.80 7.04
N LEU A 39 -0.90 1.08 5.77
CA LEU A 39 -1.76 0.70 4.65
C LEU A 39 -1.41 -0.68 4.10
N ASP A 40 -0.13 -0.99 3.93
CA ASP A 40 0.34 -2.24 3.33
C ASP A 40 0.04 -3.44 4.27
N MET A 41 0.58 -3.42 5.49
CA MET A 41 0.26 -4.45 6.49
C MET A 41 -1.20 -4.35 6.96
N GLY A 42 -1.77 -3.14 6.97
CA GLY A 42 -3.18 -2.91 7.32
C GLY A 42 -4.14 -3.72 6.46
N GLN A 43 -3.85 -3.93 5.18
CA GLN A 43 -4.70 -4.75 4.30
C GLN A 43 -4.83 -6.21 4.76
N LEU A 44 -3.79 -6.79 5.35
CA LEU A 44 -3.87 -8.14 5.94
C LEU A 44 -4.78 -8.16 7.17
N GLN A 45 -4.67 -7.14 8.02
CA GLN A 45 -5.52 -6.99 9.20
C GLN A 45 -6.98 -6.74 8.81
N ILE A 46 -7.21 -5.93 7.77
CA ILE A 46 -8.54 -5.65 7.22
C ILE A 46 -9.17 -6.94 6.69
N ARG A 47 -8.41 -7.74 5.93
CA ARG A 47 -8.86 -9.05 5.46
C ARG A 47 -9.28 -9.97 6.60
N SER A 48 -8.50 -10.00 7.68
CA SER A 48 -8.82 -10.84 8.85
C SER A 48 -10.08 -10.36 9.58
N LYS A 49 -10.16 -9.05 9.88
CA LYS A 49 -11.19 -8.44 10.74
C LYS A 49 -12.51 -8.16 10.01
N TYR A 50 -12.46 -7.53 8.84
CA TYR A 50 -13.65 -7.08 8.08
C TYR A 50 -14.02 -8.02 6.93
N LYS A 51 -13.21 -9.05 6.64
CA LYS A 51 -13.39 -9.98 5.50
C LYS A 51 -13.38 -9.29 4.14
N GLU A 52 -12.67 -8.16 4.04
CA GLU A 52 -12.53 -7.38 2.81
C GLU A 52 -11.14 -7.58 2.19
N THR A 53 -11.07 -7.62 0.87
CA THR A 53 -9.80 -7.72 0.14
C THR A 53 -9.77 -6.69 -0.98
N TYR A 54 -8.80 -5.78 -0.91
CA TYR A 54 -8.63 -4.69 -1.88
C TYR A 54 -7.46 -4.94 -2.84
N GLU A 55 -6.39 -5.59 -2.36
CA GLU A 55 -5.14 -5.79 -3.13
C GLU A 55 -4.60 -4.48 -3.73
N MET A 56 -4.76 -3.37 -3.01
CA MET A 56 -4.31 -2.05 -3.42
C MET A 56 -2.78 -1.97 -3.27
N PRO A 57 -2.01 -1.76 -4.34
CA PRO A 57 -0.57 -1.55 -4.23
C PRO A 57 -0.29 -0.28 -3.41
N ILE A 58 0.54 -0.40 -2.38
CA ILE A 58 1.04 0.74 -1.60
C ILE A 58 2.51 0.89 -1.95
N ILE A 59 2.95 2.09 -2.32
CA ILE A 59 4.34 2.36 -2.67
C ILE A 59 4.85 3.59 -1.92
N HIS A 60 6.10 3.58 -1.50
CA HIS A 60 6.75 4.77 -0.97
C HIS A 60 7.19 5.67 -2.12
N TYR A 61 7.13 6.98 -1.93
CA TYR A 61 7.46 7.97 -2.96
C TYR A 61 8.86 7.77 -3.52
N SER A 62 9.84 7.39 -2.68
CA SER A 62 11.19 7.09 -3.14
C SER A 62 11.25 5.90 -4.10
N GLU A 63 10.47 4.84 -3.86
CA GLU A 63 10.42 3.67 -4.74
C GLU A 63 9.81 4.06 -6.09
N LEU A 64 8.72 4.84 -6.08
CA LEU A 64 8.11 5.36 -7.29
C LEU A 64 9.07 6.25 -8.09
N LEU A 65 9.78 7.15 -7.39
CA LEU A 65 10.78 8.02 -8.02
C LEU A 65 11.92 7.20 -8.63
N SER A 66 12.43 6.19 -7.92
CA SER A 66 13.46 5.29 -8.45
C SER A 66 12.99 4.54 -9.70
N LEU A 67 11.75 4.03 -9.72
CA LEU A 67 11.17 3.40 -10.91
C LEU A 67 11.09 4.39 -12.08
N ALA A 68 10.66 5.63 -11.83
CA ALA A 68 10.59 6.67 -12.85
C ALA A 68 11.97 7.07 -13.41
N LEU A 69 13.03 6.92 -12.61
CA LEU A 69 14.42 7.13 -13.03
C LEU A 69 15.05 5.91 -13.72
N GLY A 70 14.28 4.83 -13.93
CA GLY A 70 14.75 3.62 -14.61
C GLY A 70 15.52 2.63 -13.73
N VAL A 71 15.43 2.76 -12.40
CA VAL A 71 16.01 1.77 -11.47
C VAL A 71 15.25 0.45 -11.60
N ASN A 72 15.98 -0.66 -11.64
CA ASN A 72 15.38 -1.99 -11.76
C ASN A 72 14.53 -2.31 -10.51
N PRO A 73 13.26 -2.73 -10.64
CA PRO A 73 12.42 -3.10 -9.50
C PRO A 73 13.04 -4.16 -8.58
N LYS A 74 13.88 -5.05 -9.11
CA LYS A 74 14.58 -6.09 -8.34
C LYS A 74 15.53 -5.50 -7.30
N GLU A 75 16.02 -4.28 -7.52
CA GLU A 75 16.91 -3.57 -6.59
C GLU A 75 16.14 -2.83 -5.48
N LEU A 76 14.84 -2.60 -5.67
CA LEU A 76 13.99 -1.82 -4.75
C LEU A 76 13.34 -2.67 -3.64
N ALA A 77 13.71 -3.94 -3.52
CA ALA A 77 13.16 -4.87 -2.52
C ALA A 77 11.62 -4.94 -2.49
N VAL A 78 10.96 -4.71 -3.63
CA VAL A 78 9.49 -4.68 -3.78
C VAL A 78 8.80 -5.97 -3.35
N GLN A 79 9.53 -7.08 -3.32
CA GLN A 79 9.07 -8.37 -2.82
C GLN A 79 8.76 -8.37 -1.31
N THR A 80 9.22 -7.36 -0.57
CA THR A 80 9.00 -7.25 0.89
C THR A 80 7.63 -6.67 1.25
N HIS A 81 6.95 -6.07 0.27
CA HIS A 81 5.59 -5.55 0.41
C HIS A 81 4.64 -6.68 0.79
N LYS A 82 3.70 -6.39 1.70
CA LYS A 82 2.69 -7.36 2.16
C LYS A 82 1.60 -7.57 1.14
N VAL A 83 1.29 -6.53 0.36
CA VAL A 83 0.47 -6.63 -0.83
C VAL A 83 1.37 -6.57 -2.06
N LYS A 84 1.24 -7.58 -2.92
CA LYS A 84 2.02 -7.66 -4.16
C LYS A 84 1.74 -6.47 -5.07
N ILE A 85 2.80 -5.88 -5.62
CA ILE A 85 2.71 -4.73 -6.53
C ILE A 85 2.86 -5.13 -8.01
N ASP A 86 2.80 -6.42 -8.35
CA ASP A 86 2.96 -6.91 -9.73
C ASP A 86 1.98 -6.24 -10.71
N LYS A 87 0.73 -5.97 -10.26
CA LYS A 87 -0.30 -5.27 -11.04
C LYS A 87 0.09 -3.82 -11.38
N LEU A 88 0.87 -3.17 -10.52
CA LEU A 88 1.37 -1.82 -10.77
C LEU A 88 2.56 -1.89 -11.73
N LEU A 89 3.51 -2.79 -11.47
CA LEU A 89 4.71 -2.94 -12.29
C LEU A 89 4.36 -3.25 -13.75
N SER A 90 3.38 -4.13 -14.01
CA SER A 90 2.95 -4.47 -15.37
C SER A 90 2.26 -3.33 -16.13
N LYS A 91 1.86 -2.25 -15.45
CA LYS A 91 1.26 -1.06 -16.09
C LYS A 91 2.29 -0.01 -16.47
N ILE A 92 3.45 0.00 -15.83
CA ILE A 92 4.44 1.08 -15.96
C ILE A 92 5.80 0.63 -16.51
N LEU A 93 6.02 -0.69 -16.66
CA LEU A 93 7.20 -1.32 -17.25
C LEU A 93 6.78 -2.33 -18.33
#